data_AF-A0A2R3Z452-F1
#
_entry.id   AF-A0A2R3Z452-F1
#
_cell.length_a   1.000
_cell.length_b   1.000
_cell.length_c   1.000
_cell.angle_alpha   90.00
_cell.angle_beta   90.00
_cell.angle_gamma   90.00
#
_symmetry.space_group_name_H-M   'P 1'
#
loop_
_entity.id
_entity.type
_entity.pdbx_description
1 polymer ?
#
loop_
_entity_poly.entity_id
_entity_poly.type
_entity_poly.pdbx_seq_one_letter_code
_entity_poly.pdbx_strand_id
1 'polypeptide(L)'
;MKKILLTAMTVGAVFFGSQNMKAQETETETEVTVQTSQDEYTEVDVENLPQAVKDAIGTDYKDAVTEKAWVKTKDEEKIYKLSLNVNGETQEVYIDQDGKWLEDDDDSQK
;
A
#
# COMPACT_ATOMS: atom_id res chain seq x y z
N MET A 1 42.63 19.53 20.53
CA MET A 1 41.49 20.39 20.94
C MET A 1 40.97 21.16 19.74
N LYS A 2 39.72 20.95 19.31
CA LYS A 2 38.74 22.04 19.23
C LYS A 2 37.35 21.40 19.08
N LYS A 3 36.44 21.89 19.91
CA LYS A 3 35.08 21.42 20.14
C LYS A 3 34.20 21.96 19.01
N ILE A 4 33.30 21.15 18.46
CA ILE A 4 32.21 21.65 17.63
C ILE A 4 30.99 21.70 18.54
N LEU A 5 30.69 22.92 18.98
CA LEU A 5 29.58 23.29 19.83
C LEU A 5 28.31 23.36 18.98
N LEU A 6 27.26 22.69 19.46
CA LEU A 6 25.86 23.05 19.27
C LEU A 6 25.64 24.55 19.43
N THR A 7 24.79 25.15 18.59
CA THR A 7 23.89 26.31 18.84
C THR A 7 23.13 26.55 17.52
N ALA A 8 21.86 26.20 17.37
CA ALA A 8 20.61 26.80 17.87
C ALA A 8 20.03 27.92 16.98
N MET A 9 18.70 27.81 16.80
CA MET A 9 17.71 28.86 16.56
C MET A 9 17.62 29.57 15.21
N THR A 10 16.43 29.49 14.61
CA THR A 10 15.54 30.62 14.29
C THR A 10 14.22 30.04 13.72
N VAL A 11 13.19 29.87 14.54
CA VAL A 11 12.03 30.78 14.68
C VAL A 11 11.45 31.20 13.32
N GLY A 12 10.43 30.48 12.88
CA GLY A 12 9.43 30.96 11.93
C GLY A 12 8.06 30.78 12.56
N ALA A 13 7.64 31.75 13.36
CA ALA A 13 6.27 31.84 13.85
C ALA A 13 5.37 32.24 12.68
N VAL A 14 4.36 31.41 12.36
CA VAL A 14 3.16 31.88 11.67
C VAL A 14 1.98 31.54 12.55
N PHE A 15 1.34 32.61 13.00
CA PHE A 15 0.25 32.67 13.96
C PHE A 15 -1.04 32.98 13.18
N PHE A 16 -2.17 32.59 13.76
CA PHE A 16 -3.55 33.05 13.54
C PHE A 16 -4.41 32.34 12.50
N GLY A 17 -5.61 31.94 12.97
CA GLY A 17 -6.82 32.01 12.16
C GLY A 17 -7.87 30.95 12.47
N SER A 18 -8.56 31.06 13.59
CA SER A 18 -9.76 30.28 13.90
C SER A 18 -11.00 30.77 13.12
N GLN A 19 -11.75 29.78 12.61
CA GLN A 19 -13.16 29.76 12.16
C GLN A 19 -13.56 30.49 10.87
N ASN A 20 -14.04 29.73 9.89
CA ASN A 20 -15.43 29.82 9.39
C ASN A 20 -15.87 28.48 8.78
N MET A 21 -16.96 27.95 9.32
CA MET A 21 -17.67 26.74 8.92
C MET A 21 -18.26 26.87 7.51
N LYS A 22 -18.21 25.79 6.73
CA LYS A 22 -19.35 25.39 5.92
C LYS A 22 -19.40 23.87 5.82
N ALA A 23 -20.50 23.34 6.32
CA ALA A 23 -20.84 21.94 6.39
C ALA A 23 -20.83 21.29 5.00
N GLN A 24 -20.14 20.16 4.91
CA GLN A 24 -20.66 19.00 4.22
C GLN A 24 -20.24 17.79 5.04
N GLU A 25 -21.26 17.03 5.40
CA GLU A 25 -21.20 15.88 6.28
C GLU A 25 -20.34 14.77 5.66
N THR A 26 -19.96 13.84 6.55
CA THR A 26 -19.87 12.41 6.28
C THR A 26 -18.45 11.85 6.15
N GLU A 27 -18.13 11.07 7.19
CA GLU A 27 -17.28 9.87 7.21
C GLU A 27 -15.76 10.04 7.29
N THR A 28 -15.31 10.01 8.54
CA THR A 28 -14.30 9.07 9.07
C THR A 28 -13.44 8.35 8.02
N GLU A 29 -12.20 8.80 7.83
CA GLU A 29 -11.12 7.83 7.60
C GLU A 29 -9.76 8.39 8.03
N THR A 30 -9.41 7.98 9.25
CA THR A 30 -8.09 7.48 9.65
C THR A 30 -6.87 8.27 9.16
N GLU A 31 -6.35 9.13 10.04
CA GLU A 31 -4.92 9.44 10.10
C GLU A 31 -4.12 8.13 10.23
N VAL A 32 -3.66 7.57 9.11
CA VAL A 32 -2.65 6.52 9.12
C VAL A 32 -1.30 7.18 8.88
N THR A 33 -0.72 7.62 9.99
CA THR A 33 0.70 7.94 10.07
C THR A 33 1.45 6.60 10.07
N VAL A 34 1.94 6.12 8.92
CA VAL A 34 2.87 4.99 8.88
C VAL A 34 4.17 5.46 8.23
N GLN A 35 5.04 5.99 9.08
CA GLN A 35 6.47 5.96 8.87
C GLN A 35 6.95 4.57 9.32
N THR A 36 7.08 3.62 8.38
CA THR A 36 7.92 2.43 8.56
C THR A 36 8.64 2.15 7.25
N SER A 37 9.89 2.58 7.14
CA SER A 37 10.80 2.05 6.13
C SER A 37 11.02 0.56 6.41
N GLN A 38 10.95 -0.28 5.36
CA GLN A 38 11.41 -1.68 5.26
C GLN A 38 10.35 -2.77 4.96
N ASP A 39 9.40 -2.47 4.08
CA ASP A 39 8.80 -3.46 3.18
C ASP A 39 8.48 -2.73 1.87
N GLU A 40 8.96 -3.20 0.72
CA GLU A 40 8.78 -2.49 -0.56
C GLU A 40 7.31 -2.51 -1.07
N TYR A 41 6.39 -3.05 -0.28
CA TYR A 41 4.98 -3.21 -0.59
C TYR A 41 4.13 -2.27 0.29
N THR A 42 3.44 -1.34 -0.36
CA THR A 42 2.47 -0.41 0.27
C THR A 42 1.10 -1.05 0.24
N GLU A 43 0.42 -1.16 1.37
CA GLU A 43 -0.96 -1.67 1.42
C GLU A 43 -1.89 -0.75 0.62
N VAL A 44 -2.75 -1.35 -0.20
CA VAL A 44 -3.72 -0.65 -1.05
C VAL A 44 -5.05 -1.38 -0.96
N ASP A 45 -6.15 -0.63 -1.05
CA ASP A 45 -7.46 -1.26 -1.15
C ASP A 45 -7.59 -2.11 -2.41
N VAL A 46 -8.33 -3.21 -2.28
CA VAL A 46 -8.70 -4.08 -3.40
C VAL A 46 -9.45 -3.27 -4.47
N GLU A 47 -10.18 -2.22 -4.07
CA GLU A 47 -10.87 -1.31 -4.97
C GLU A 47 -9.92 -0.42 -5.78
N ASN A 48 -8.72 -0.14 -5.28
CA ASN A 48 -7.68 0.64 -5.95
C ASN A 48 -6.83 -0.19 -6.93
N LEU A 49 -7.09 -1.49 -7.03
CA LEU A 49 -6.40 -2.35 -8.00
C LEU A 49 -6.82 -2.03 -9.44
N PRO A 50 -5.88 -2.11 -10.41
CA PRO A 50 -6.20 -2.00 -11.83
C PRO A 50 -7.27 -3.00 -12.25
N GLN A 51 -8.08 -2.64 -13.25
CA GLN A 51 -9.12 -3.53 -13.78
C GLN A 51 -8.53 -4.87 -14.26
N ALA A 52 -7.36 -4.83 -14.91
CA ALA A 52 -6.66 -6.04 -15.37
C ALA A 52 -6.34 -7.01 -14.21
N VAL A 53 -5.94 -6.49 -13.05
CA VAL A 53 -5.68 -7.30 -11.85
C VAL A 53 -6.97 -7.91 -11.32
N LYS A 54 -8.05 -7.11 -11.21
CA LYS A 54 -9.36 -7.60 -10.74
C LYS A 54 -9.93 -8.67 -11.66
N ASP A 55 -9.79 -8.48 -12.97
CA ASP A 55 -10.25 -9.42 -13.98
C ASP A 55 -9.48 -10.75 -13.92
N ALA A 56 -8.17 -10.69 -13.69
CA ALA A 56 -7.35 -11.88 -13.49
C ALA A 56 -7.79 -12.66 -12.23
N ILE A 57 -7.94 -12.00 -11.08
CA ILE A 57 -8.46 -12.64 -9.85
C ILE A 57 -9.83 -13.27 -10.13
N GLY A 58 -10.75 -12.56 -10.78
CA GLY A 58 -12.07 -13.08 -11.10
C GLY A 58 -12.07 -14.21 -12.14
N THR A 59 -11.00 -14.37 -12.92
CA THR A 59 -10.88 -15.42 -13.93
C THR A 59 -10.24 -16.68 -13.35
N ASP A 60 -9.11 -16.52 -12.67
CA ASP A 60 -8.28 -17.62 -12.14
C ASP A 60 -8.70 -18.04 -10.72
N TYR A 61 -9.23 -17.12 -9.93
CA TYR A 61 -9.54 -17.28 -8.50
C TYR A 61 -11.01 -16.93 -8.18
N LYS A 62 -11.96 -17.52 -8.92
CA LYS A 62 -13.41 -17.22 -8.83
C LYS A 62 -14.03 -17.35 -7.44
N ASP A 63 -13.52 -18.28 -6.64
CA ASP A 63 -14.01 -18.57 -5.29
C ASP A 63 -13.12 -17.98 -4.19
N ALA A 64 -12.14 -17.15 -4.57
CA ALA A 64 -11.22 -16.54 -3.62
C ALA A 64 -11.77 -15.24 -3.05
N VAL A 65 -11.49 -15.01 -1.77
CA VAL A 65 -11.76 -13.74 -1.10
C VAL A 65 -10.45 -12.98 -0.97
N THR A 66 -10.34 -11.83 -1.62
CA THR A 66 -9.17 -10.95 -1.41
C THR A 66 -9.25 -10.33 -0.03
N GLU A 67 -8.35 -10.74 0.86
CA GLU A 67 -8.30 -10.23 2.24
C GLU A 67 -7.47 -8.95 2.31
N LYS A 68 -6.35 -8.90 1.58
CA LYS A 68 -5.42 -7.79 1.56
C LYS A 68 -4.77 -7.63 0.20
N ALA A 69 -4.42 -6.41 -0.14
CA ALA A 69 -3.68 -6.08 -1.34
C ALA A 69 -2.55 -5.10 -1.01
N TRP A 70 -1.42 -5.28 -1.68
CA TRP A 70 -0.27 -4.39 -1.56
C TRP A 70 0.30 -4.10 -2.95
N VAL A 71 0.92 -2.95 -3.11
CA VAL A 71 1.59 -2.52 -4.34
C VAL A 71 3.05 -2.18 -4.08
N LYS A 72 3.92 -2.63 -4.96
CA LYS A 72 5.34 -2.30 -5.02
C LYS A 72 5.65 -1.72 -6.39
N THR A 73 6.55 -0.75 -6.44
CA THR A 73 7.14 -0.31 -7.71
C THR A 73 8.53 -0.93 -7.82
N LYS A 74 8.75 -1.76 -8.84
CA LYS A 74 10.02 -2.42 -9.14
C LYS A 74 10.37 -2.15 -10.61
N ASP A 75 11.56 -1.64 -10.88
CA ASP A 75 12.02 -1.39 -12.25
C ASP A 75 11.04 -0.56 -13.11
N GLU A 76 10.43 0.48 -12.51
CA GLU A 76 9.37 1.33 -13.11
C GLU A 76 8.02 0.63 -13.37
N GLU A 77 7.89 -0.64 -13.03
CA GLU A 77 6.66 -1.43 -13.13
C GLU A 77 6.00 -1.59 -11.76
N LYS A 78 4.66 -1.59 -11.74
CA LYS A 78 3.91 -1.84 -10.51
C LYS A 78 3.58 -3.32 -10.38
N ILE A 79 4.00 -3.90 -9.26
CA ILE A 79 3.72 -5.27 -8.86
C ILE A 79 2.75 -5.22 -7.69
N TYR A 80 1.65 -5.94 -7.82
CA TYR A 80 0.63 -6.09 -6.80
C TYR A 80 0.79 -7.45 -6.13
N LYS A 81 0.90 -7.45 -4.81
CA LYS A 81 0.82 -8.65 -3.97
C LYS A 81 -0.60 -8.74 -3.42
N LEU A 82 -1.25 -9.89 -3.53
CA LEU A 82 -2.61 -10.12 -3.07
C LEU A 82 -2.63 -11.31 -2.13
N SER A 83 -3.28 -11.15 -0.98
CA SER A 83 -3.60 -12.25 -0.07
C SER A 83 -5.02 -12.72 -0.37
N LEU A 84 -5.14 -13.87 -0.99
CA LEU A 84 -6.40 -14.49 -1.40
C LEU A 84 -6.72 -15.65 -0.47
N ASN A 85 -7.90 -15.66 0.13
CA ASN A 85 -8.42 -16.81 0.87
C ASN A 85 -9.20 -17.72 -0.07
N VAL A 86 -8.65 -18.89 -0.36
CA VAL A 86 -9.24 -19.90 -1.24
C VAL A 86 -9.63 -21.09 -0.38
N ASN A 87 -10.94 -21.32 -0.19
CA ASN A 87 -11.46 -22.44 0.61
C ASN A 87 -10.91 -22.52 2.06
N GLY A 88 -10.57 -21.38 2.67
CA GLY A 88 -10.00 -21.32 4.02
C GLY A 88 -8.47 -21.37 4.06
N GLU A 89 -7.80 -21.49 2.92
CA GLU A 89 -6.35 -21.39 2.79
C GLU A 89 -5.96 -20.03 2.24
N THR A 90 -5.11 -19.30 2.97
CA THR A 90 -4.55 -18.04 2.50
C THR A 90 -3.41 -18.33 1.52
N GLN A 91 -3.57 -17.86 0.29
CA GLN A 91 -2.58 -17.89 -0.77
C GLN A 91 -2.12 -16.48 -1.08
N GLU A 92 -0.80 -16.29 -1.13
CA GLU A 92 -0.20 -15.04 -1.58
C GLU A 92 0.11 -15.17 -3.07
N VAL A 93 -0.42 -14.25 -3.87
CA VAL A 93 -0.20 -14.22 -5.31
C VAL A 93 0.34 -12.87 -5.72
N TYR A 94 1.15 -12.86 -6.79
CA TYR A 94 1.77 -11.65 -7.31
C TYR A 94 1.32 -11.44 -8.73
N ILE A 95 1.01 -10.20 -9.09
CA ILE A 95 0.48 -9.85 -10.39
C ILE A 95 0.95 -8.46 -10.77
N ASP A 96 1.32 -8.24 -12.02
CA ASP A 96 1.69 -6.91 -12.48
C ASP A 96 0.45 -6.04 -12.78
N GLN A 97 0.69 -4.76 -13.06
CA GLN A 97 -0.35 -3.81 -13.45
C GLN A 97 -1.12 -4.18 -14.72
N ASP A 98 -0.53 -5.02 -15.57
CA ASP A 98 -1.10 -5.49 -16.83
C ASP A 98 -1.97 -6.75 -16.64
N GLY A 99 -2.09 -7.24 -15.39
CA GLY A 99 -2.90 -8.40 -15.05
C GLY A 99 -2.20 -9.73 -15.35
N LYS A 100 -0.87 -9.73 -15.47
CA LYS A 100 -0.08 -10.94 -15.69
C LYS A 100 0.45 -11.45 -14.35
N TRP A 101 0.10 -12.69 -14.04
CA TRP A 101 0.58 -13.38 -12.84
C TRP A 101 2.10 -13.51 -12.85
N LEU A 102 2.70 -13.10 -11.74
CA LEU A 102 4.10 -13.33 -11.42
C LEU A 102 4.10 -14.55 -10.51
N GLU A 103 4.44 -15.71 -11.07
CA GLU A 103 4.70 -16.89 -10.26
C GLU A 103 5.92 -16.58 -9.38
N ASP A 104 5.78 -16.70 -8.06
CA ASP A 104 6.97 -16.94 -7.24
C ASP A 104 7.48 -18.32 -7.70
N ASP A 105 8.74 -18.37 -8.15
CA ASP A 105 9.49 -19.61 -8.42
C ASP A 105 9.72 -20.42 -7.11
N ASP A 106 8.66 -20.71 -6.35
CA ASP A 106 8.68 -21.55 -5.14
C ASP A 106 8.51 -23.05 -5.49
N ASP A 107 8.76 -23.45 -6.75
CA ASP A 107 8.93 -24.86 -7.15
C ASP A 107 10.40 -25.33 -7.06
N SER A 108 11.21 -24.64 -6.27
CA SER A 108 12.61 -25.00 -6.05
C SER A 108 12.92 -25.15 -4.57
N GLN A 109 12.40 -26.19 -3.90
CA GLN A 109 13.17 -27.09 -3.00
C GLN A 109 12.35 -28.34 -2.69
N LYS A 110 12.49 -29.31 -3.60
CA LYS A 110 12.13 -30.72 -3.40
C LYS A 110 13.21 -31.46 -2.63
#